data_AF-A0A3M1GEB5-F1
#
_entry.id   AF-A0A3M1GEB5-F1
#
_cell.length_a   1.000
_cell.length_b   1.000
_cell.length_c   1.000
_cell.angle_alpha   90.00
_cell.angle_beta   90.00
_cell.angle_gamma   90.00
#
_symmetry.space_group_name_H-M   'P 1'
#
loop_
_entity.id
_entity.type
_entity.pdbx_description
1 polymer ?
#
loop_
_entity_poly.entity_id
_entity_poly.type
_entity_poly.pdbx_seq_one_letter_code
_entity_poly.pdbx_strand_id
1 'polypeptide(L)' 'MKFLPKVSDKKAPLVIYDKAAYVGACDLIKKFGTAAALEALNKADRHEVRGERQQTYYWRRVESAVNILLTEEALGPPH' A
#
# COMPACT_ATOMS: atom_id res chain seq x y z
N MET A 1 0.07 36.04 -21.22
CA MET A 1 0.51 34.62 -21.24
C MET A 1 0.90 34.22 -19.82
N LYS A 2 0.07 33.43 -19.11
CA LYS A 2 0.40 32.95 -17.76
C LYS A 2 1.24 31.68 -17.90
N PHE A 3 2.48 31.74 -17.45
CA PHE A 3 3.35 30.57 -17.33
C PHE A 3 2.78 29.66 -16.23
N LEU A 4 2.30 28.48 -16.61
CA LEU A 4 2.03 27.41 -15.66
C LEU A 4 3.38 26.93 -15.09
N PRO A 5 3.53 26.81 -13.76
CA PRO A 5 4.74 26.23 -13.20
C PRO A 5 4.86 24.78 -13.65
N LYS A 6 6.04 24.41 -14.18
CA LYS A 6 6.41 23.02 -14.43
C LYS A 6 6.26 22.27 -13.12
N VAL A 7 5.28 21.38 -13.03
CA VAL A 7 5.16 20.42 -11.95
C VAL A 7 6.44 19.60 -11.99
N SER A 8 7.31 19.82 -11.01
CA SER A 8 8.55 19.06 -10.87
C SER A 8 8.14 17.60 -10.66
N ASP A 9 8.48 16.73 -11.61
CA ASP A 9 8.30 15.27 -11.58
C ASP A 9 9.17 14.59 -10.49
N LYS A 10 9.38 15.24 -9.35
CA LYS A 10 9.92 14.57 -8.17
C LYS A 10 8.78 13.73 -7.60
N LYS A 11 8.68 12.47 -8.05
CA LYS A 11 7.85 11.46 -7.38
C LYS A 11 8.19 11.52 -5.89
N ALA A 12 7.25 11.98 -5.07
CA ALA A 12 7.42 11.93 -3.63
C ALA A 12 7.66 10.46 -3.25
N PRO A 13 8.64 10.15 -2.40
CA PRO A 13 8.89 8.78 -1.98
C PRO A 13 7.61 8.22 -1.35
N LEU A 14 7.25 7.00 -1.73
CA LEU A 14 6.12 6.31 -1.13
C LEU A 14 6.54 5.85 0.27
N VAL A 15 6.04 6.51 1.32
CA VAL A 15 6.48 6.23 2.70
C VAL A 15 5.40 5.45 3.46
N ILE A 16 5.81 4.33 4.06
CA ILE A 16 4.97 3.55 4.98
C ILE A 16 5.30 4.00 6.42
N TYR A 17 4.41 4.77 7.04
CA TYR A 17 4.59 5.26 8.42
C TYR A 17 4.15 4.27 9.50
N ASP A 18 3.36 3.26 9.13
CA ASP A 18 2.77 2.31 10.06
C ASP A 18 3.56 0.99 10.06
N LYS A 19 4.32 0.76 11.14
CA LYS A 19 5.12 -0.45 11.31
C LYS A 19 4.29 -1.73 11.31
N ALA A 20 3.09 -1.71 11.90
CA ALA A 20 2.24 -2.89 11.94
C ALA A 20 1.72 -3.22 10.53
N ALA A 21 1.33 -2.18 9.77
CA ALA A 21 0.90 -2.36 8.39
C ALA A 21 2.05 -2.84 7.48
N TYR A 22 3.27 -2.34 7.68
CA TYR A 22 4.46 -2.80 6.98
C TYR A 22 4.73 -4.30 7.20
N VAL A 23 4.75 -4.74 8.47
CA VAL A 23 4.95 -6.16 8.80
C VAL A 23 3.84 -7.02 8.17
N GLY A 24 2.58 -6.60 8.29
CA GLY A 24 1.46 -7.30 7.68
C GLY A 24 1.56 -7.38 6.15
N ALA A 25 2.08 -6.33 5.51
CA ALA A 25 2.30 -6.31 4.06
C ALA A 25 3.42 -7.27 3.64
N CYS A 26 4.56 -7.27 4.34
CA CYS A 26 5.64 -8.21 4.09
C CYS A 26 5.19 -9.68 4.24
N ASP A 27 4.40 -9.98 5.28
CA ASP A 27 3.87 -11.32 5.51
C ASP A 27 2.91 -11.76 4.39
N LEU A 28 2.05 -10.85 3.92
CA LEU A 28 1.15 -11.13 2.80
C LEU A 28 1.93 -11.33 1.50
N ILE A 29 2.91 -10.49 1.19
CA ILE A 29 3.75 -10.63 -0.01
C ILE A 29 4.51 -11.95 0.02
N LYS A 30 5.10 -12.31 1.16
CA LYS A 30 5.81 -13.59 1.32
C LYS A 30 4.90 -14.80 1.06
N LYS A 31 3.62 -14.71 1.41
CA LYS A 31 2.66 -15.82 1.29
C LYS A 31 1.94 -15.87 -0.06
N PHE A 32 1.61 -14.71 -0.63
CA PHE A 32 0.71 -14.59 -1.79
C PHE A 32 1.35 -13.89 -2.99
N GLY A 33 2.59 -13.40 -2.86
CA GLY A 33 3.29 -12.69 -3.92
C GLY A 33 2.51 -11.46 -4.41
N THR A 34 2.34 -11.34 -5.72
CA THR A 34 1.61 -10.24 -6.35
C THR A 34 0.11 -10.21 -6.01
N ALA A 35 -0.46 -11.32 -5.55
CA ALA A 35 -1.86 -11.38 -5.10
C ALA A 35 -2.07 -10.83 -3.68
N ALA A 36 -1.00 -10.43 -2.98
CA ALA A 36 -1.06 -9.93 -1.60
C ALA A 36 -1.98 -8.72 -1.43
N ALA A 37 -2.06 -7.82 -2.42
CA ALA A 37 -2.92 -6.64 -2.36
C ALA A 37 -4.40 -7.04 -2.36
N LEU A 38 -4.77 -8.01 -3.21
CA LEU A 38 -6.12 -8.55 -3.28
C LEU A 38 -6.51 -9.26 -1.98
N GLU A 39 -5.57 -9.98 -1.35
CA GLU A 39 -5.81 -10.62 -0.07
C GLU A 39 -6.00 -9.60 1.07
N ALA A 40 -5.24 -8.51 1.08
CA ALA A 40 -5.45 -7.41 2.02
C ALA A 40 -6.83 -6.76 1.86
N LEU A 41 -7.23 -6.52 0.60
CA LEU A 41 -8.56 -6.02 0.24
C LEU A 41 -9.68 -6.95 0.72
N ASN A 42 -9.59 -8.24 0.39
CA ASN A 42 -10.57 -9.25 0.81
C ASN A 42 -10.73 -9.31 2.34
N LYS A 43 -9.62 -9.14 3.09
CA LYS A 43 -9.66 -9.07 4.55
C LYS A 43 -10.36 -7.80 5.03
N ALA A 44 -10.05 -6.64 4.44
CA ALA A 44 -10.73 -5.39 4.78
C ALA A 44 -12.24 -5.49 4.59
N ASP A 45 -12.68 -6.05 3.46
CA ASP A 45 -14.10 -6.21 3.13
C ASP A 45 -14.82 -7.16 4.09
N ARG A 46 -14.19 -8.28 4.49
CA ARG A 46 -14.76 -9.20 5.50
C ARG A 46 -14.98 -8.51 6.85
N HIS A 47 -14.08 -7.64 7.27
CA HIS A 47 -14.21 -6.89 8.51
C HIS A 47 -15.24 -5.74 8.38
N GLU A 48 -15.32 -5.13 7.20
CA GLU A 48 -16.33 -4.10 6.89
C GLU A 48 -17.75 -4.66 6.98
N VAL A 49 -18.00 -5.83 6.38
CA VAL A 49 -19.29 -6.53 6.46
C VAL A 49 -19.70 -6.84 7.91
N ARG A 50 -18.72 -7.02 8.81
CA ARG A 50 -18.94 -7.26 10.24
C ARG A 50 -19.03 -5.97 11.07
N GLY A 51 -18.83 -4.80 10.46
CA GLY A 51 -18.83 -3.51 11.15
C GLY A 51 -17.56 -3.22 11.96
N GLU A 52 -16.49 -4.00 11.78
CA GLU A 52 -15.24 -3.90 12.54
C GLU A 52 -14.31 -2.81 11.96
N ARG A 53 -14.72 -1.54 12.07
CA ARG A 53 -14.07 -0.38 11.41
C ARG A 53 -12.56 -0.31 11.63
N GLN A 54 -12.07 -0.56 12.85
CA GLN A 54 -10.63 -0.51 13.13
C GLN A 54 -9.84 -1.55 12.30
N GLN A 55 -10.40 -2.74 12.14
CA GLN A 55 -9.78 -3.80 11.34
C GLN A 55 -9.86 -3.48 9.85
N THR A 56 -10.97 -2.93 9.37
CA THR A 56 -11.08 -2.43 8.00
C THR A 56 -9.96 -1.41 7.71
N TYR A 57 -9.79 -0.39 8.56
CA TYR A 57 -8.74 0.62 8.36
C TYR A 57 -7.32 0.05 8.46
N TYR A 58 -7.10 -0.92 9.34
CA TYR A 58 -5.83 -1.62 9.40
C TYR A 58 -5.51 -2.34 8.08
N TRP A 59 -6.43 -3.15 7.57
CA TRP A 59 -6.21 -3.89 6.32
C TRP A 59 -6.11 -2.98 5.09
N ARG A 60 -6.79 -1.82 5.06
CA ARG A 60 -6.58 -0.80 4.02
C ARG A 60 -5.19 -0.16 4.05
N ARG A 61 -4.61 0.03 5.25
CA ARG A 61 -3.22 0.47 5.40
C ARG A 61 -2.24 -0.61 4.95
N VAL A 62 -2.52 -1.88 5.27
CA VAL A 62 -1.74 -3.03 4.80
C VAL A 62 -1.80 -3.13 3.26
N GLU A 63 -2.97 -3.02 2.65
CA GLU A 63 -3.15 -2.97 1.18
C GLU A 63 -2.29 -1.87 0.55
N SER A 64 -2.34 -0.66 1.12
CA SER A 64 -1.53 0.46 0.65
C SER A 64 -0.03 0.17 0.76
N ALA A 65 0.41 -0.40 1.88
CA ALA A 65 1.80 -0.80 2.08
C ALA A 65 2.25 -1.89 1.10
N VAL A 66 1.40 -2.89 0.80
CA VAL A 66 1.69 -3.91 -0.21
C VAL A 66 1.89 -3.27 -1.59
N ASN A 67 0.99 -2.38 -1.99
CA ASN A 67 1.09 -1.70 -3.29
C ASN A 67 2.37 -0.88 -3.43
N ILE A 68 2.80 -0.20 -2.35
CA ILE A 68 4.07 0.52 -2.32
C ILE A 68 5.23 -0.45 -2.54
N LEU A 69 5.32 -1.52 -1.75
CA LEU A 69 6.42 -2.48 -1.80
C LEU A 69 6.53 -3.19 -3.15
N LEU A 70 5.39 -3.62 -3.73
CA LEU A 70 5.37 -4.27 -5.04
C LEU A 70 5.72 -3.29 -6.17
N THR A 71 5.36 -2.00 -6.03
CA THR A 71 5.73 -0.96 -7.01
C THR A 71 7.22 -0.66 -6.95
N GLU A 72 7.83 -0.62 -5.76
CA GLU A 72 9.28 -0.49 -5.61
C GLU A 72 10.03 -1.69 -6.21
N GLU A 73 9.54 -2.90 -5.99
CA GLU A 73 10.12 -4.11 -6.59
C GLU A 73 10.05 -4.09 -8.13
N ALA A 74 8.92 -3.64 -8.69
CA ALA A 74 8.73 -3.55 -10.14
C ALA A 74 9.56 -2.45 -10.81
N LEU A 75 9.90 -1.37 -10.10
CA LEU A 75 10.67 -0.24 -10.64
C LEU A 75 12.19 -0.41 -10.47
N GLY A 76 12.63 -1.43 -9.72
CA GLY A 76 14.03 -1.55 -9.31
C GLY A 76 14.39 -0.54 -8.20
N PRO A 77 15.59 -0.66 -7.59
CA PRO A 77 15.96 0.20 -6.47
C PRO A 77 15.88 1.68 -6.88
N PRO A 78 15.25 2.55 -6.07
CA PRO A 78 15.23 3.98 -6.35
C PRO A 78 16.69 4.48 -6.35
N HIS A 79 17.17 4.89 -7.52
CA HIS A 79 18.41 5.64 -7.67
C HIS A 79 18.13 7.12 -7.37
#